data_AF-A0A353D1U8-F1
#
_entry.id   AF-A0A353D1U8-F1
#
_cell.length_a   1.000
_cell.length_b   1.000
_cell.length_c   1.000
_cell.angle_alpha   90.00
_cell.angle_beta   90.00
_cell.angle_gamma   90.00
#
_symmetry.space_group_name_H-M   'P 1'
#
loop_
_entity.id
_entity.type
_entity.pdbx_description
1 polymer ?
#
loop_
_entity_poly.entity_id
_entity_poly.type
_entity_poly.pdbx_seq_one_letter_code
_entity_poly.pdbx_strand_id
1 'polypeptide(L)'
;PKVDVELVSNQFRIEDFDVKQAEAAGDEKVDEQTDDQVEARAETAAKQQESPAVPAAGEQRRLLSREVLNKFDADLSLEARQVTSGKDELGSGSLQLSLQDGRLALSPLQIDTPGGGVNVDMSLLHRDGNIDFAVTANIDHFDYGVLARRVDPATDMGGVMSLDVVVESMASEMAAIMANANGHFDFALLPENFSAEVFDMWAVNLISAIATEVDKDEASEVNCIVVRLGLEAGLLTEKAVFMDTTQMSVAGKVDIDFTAQEIDILMAPKAKRPEFFSLATPVKVHGSFDDFGVGVSKVRAARS
;
A
#
# COMPACT_ATOMS: atom_id res chain seq x y z
N PRO A 1 -3.22 20.95 -24.05
CA PRO A 1 -3.73 22.04 -23.18
C PRO A 1 -2.98 21.95 -21.85
N LYS A 2 -2.61 23.06 -21.23
CA LYS A 2 -1.86 23.05 -19.97
C LYS A 2 -2.76 23.50 -18.83
N VAL A 3 -2.74 22.76 -17.72
CA VAL A 3 -3.45 23.09 -16.48
C VAL A 3 -2.42 23.30 -15.38
N ASP A 4 -2.35 24.50 -14.81
CA ASP A 4 -1.46 24.80 -13.69
C ASP A 4 -2.32 25.06 -12.44
N VAL A 5 -2.06 24.33 -11.36
CA VAL A 5 -2.79 24.45 -10.09
C VAL A 5 -1.78 24.56 -8.95
N GLU A 6 -1.93 25.61 -8.14
CA GLU A 6 -1.17 25.81 -6.91
C GLU A 6 -2.14 25.93 -5.74
N LEU A 7 -2.01 25.05 -4.76
CA LEU A 7 -2.87 24.98 -3.58
C LEU A 7 -2.02 25.13 -2.33
N VAL A 8 -2.34 26.13 -1.52
CA VAL A 8 -1.75 26.29 -0.19
C VAL A 8 -2.87 26.19 0.83
N SER A 9 -2.81 25.16 1.67
CA SER A 9 -3.79 24.95 2.73
C SER A 9 -3.18 25.12 4.11
N ASN A 10 -3.93 25.75 5.01
CA ASN A 10 -3.59 25.73 6.43
C ASN A 10 -3.79 24.34 7.03
N GLN A 11 -4.82 23.61 6.58
CA GLN A 11 -5.13 22.27 7.04
C GLN A 11 -5.59 21.40 5.87
N PHE A 12 -4.96 20.24 5.72
CA PHE A 12 -5.30 19.23 4.73
C PHE A 12 -5.77 17.97 5.44
N ARG A 13 -6.99 17.53 5.15
CA ARG A 13 -7.56 16.31 5.73
C ARG A 13 -7.50 15.21 4.68
N ILE A 14 -6.90 14.07 5.02
CA ILE A 14 -6.80 12.94 4.09
C ILE A 14 -8.20 12.44 3.69
N GLU A 15 -9.18 12.59 4.58
CA GLU A 15 -10.56 12.16 4.34
C GLU A 15 -11.26 12.94 3.22
N ASP A 16 -10.84 14.18 2.94
CA ASP A 16 -11.45 15.01 1.88
C ASP A 16 -11.24 14.39 0.48
N PHE A 17 -10.34 13.40 0.37
CA PHE A 17 -9.99 12.70 -0.86
C PHE A 17 -10.24 11.19 -0.76
N ASP A 18 -10.98 10.72 0.25
CA ASP A 18 -11.32 9.30 0.36
C ASP A 18 -12.33 8.92 -0.73
N VAL A 19 -11.92 8.04 -1.64
CA VAL A 19 -12.70 7.68 -2.84
C VAL A 19 -14.05 7.07 -2.46
N LYS A 20 -14.15 6.37 -1.32
CA LYS A 20 -15.42 5.83 -0.82
C LYS A 20 -16.41 6.92 -0.38
N GLN A 21 -15.93 8.07 0.11
CA GLN A 21 -16.78 9.21 0.43
C GLN A 21 -17.23 9.96 -0.83
N ALA A 22 -16.39 10.03 -1.87
CA ALA A 22 -16.77 10.56 -3.17
C ALA A 22 -17.87 9.72 -3.85
N GLU A 23 -17.88 8.39 -3.62
CA GLU A 23 -18.96 7.49 -4.05
C GLU A 23 -20.25 7.70 -3.23
N ALA A 24 -20.15 7.85 -1.91
CA ALA A 24 -21.32 8.03 -1.02
C ALA A 24 -21.99 9.41 -1.18
N ALA A 25 -21.23 10.46 -1.48
CA ALA A 25 -21.76 11.79 -1.76
C ALA A 25 -22.55 11.88 -3.09
N GLY A 26 -22.45 10.84 -3.94
CA GLY A 26 -23.27 10.69 -5.15
C GLY A 26 -24.66 10.08 -4.92
N ASP A 27 -24.96 9.58 -3.71
CA ASP A 27 -26.18 8.81 -3.42
C ASP A 27 -27.02 9.40 -2.27
N GLU A 28 -26.83 10.68 -1.91
CA GLU A 28 -27.77 11.39 -1.03
C GLU A 28 -29.09 11.66 -1.77
N LYS A 29 -30.01 10.70 -1.62
CA LYS A 29 -31.43 10.87 -1.93
C LYS A 29 -32.00 12.03 -1.13
N VAL A 30 -32.44 13.06 -1.86
CA VAL A 30 -33.33 14.10 -1.35
C VAL A 30 -34.64 13.43 -0.93
N ASP A 31 -34.91 13.42 0.38
CA ASP A 31 -36.21 13.08 0.93
C ASP A 31 -37.19 14.22 0.59
N GLU A 32 -38.14 13.95 -0.32
CA GLU A 32 -39.20 14.90 -0.67
C GLU A 32 -40.54 14.33 -0.18
N GLN A 33 -41.10 14.97 0.84
CA GLN A 33 -42.44 14.70 1.35
C GLN A 33 -43.48 15.57 0.62
N THR A 34 -44.45 14.88 0.03
CA THR A 34 -45.88 15.21 -0.18
C THR A 34 -46.36 16.05 -1.39
N ASP A 35 -47.16 15.31 -2.18
CA ASP A 35 -48.49 15.58 -2.76
C ASP A 35 -48.71 16.31 -4.11
N ASP A 36 -49.33 15.49 -4.99
CA ASP A 36 -50.40 15.73 -5.96
C ASP A 36 -50.21 16.56 -7.25
N GLN A 37 -50.20 15.79 -8.36
CA GLN A 37 -50.86 15.95 -9.66
C GLN A 37 -50.92 17.33 -10.34
N VAL A 38 -50.36 17.44 -11.55
CA VAL A 38 -51.05 17.87 -12.81
C VAL A 38 -50.24 17.39 -14.04
N GLU A 39 -50.94 16.83 -15.02
CA GLU A 39 -50.46 16.42 -16.36
C GLU A 39 -49.93 17.59 -17.23
N ALA A 40 -48.90 17.37 -18.06
CA ALA A 40 -48.91 17.57 -19.52
C ALA A 40 -47.51 17.65 -20.19
N ARG A 41 -47.35 16.82 -21.23
CA ARG A 41 -46.63 17.02 -22.51
C ARG A 41 -45.21 17.65 -22.57
N ALA A 42 -44.27 16.77 -22.91
CA ALA A 42 -43.39 16.78 -24.09
C ALA A 42 -42.59 18.06 -24.48
N GLU A 43 -41.26 17.83 -24.51
CA GLU A 43 -40.21 18.44 -25.35
C GLU A 43 -39.78 19.88 -25.05
N THR A 44 -38.55 20.07 -24.56
CA THR A 44 -37.43 20.70 -25.32
C THR A 44 -36.08 20.57 -24.57
N ALA A 45 -35.12 19.97 -25.27
CA ALA A 45 -33.65 20.06 -25.23
C ALA A 45 -32.86 20.63 -24.02
N ALA A 46 -31.91 19.78 -23.60
CA ALA A 46 -30.47 20.05 -23.43
C ALA A 46 -29.97 21.00 -22.33
N LYS A 47 -29.44 20.40 -21.26
CA LYS A 47 -28.03 20.58 -20.83
C LYS A 47 -27.64 19.43 -19.89
N GLN A 48 -26.89 18.47 -20.44
CA GLN A 48 -26.09 17.54 -19.65
C GLN A 48 -24.97 18.34 -18.99
N GLN A 49 -24.91 18.30 -17.68
CA GLN A 49 -23.75 18.70 -16.90
C GLN A 49 -23.20 17.39 -16.33
N GLU A 50 -22.22 16.81 -17.04
CA GLU A 50 -21.45 15.66 -16.57
C GLU A 50 -20.60 16.08 -15.38
N SER A 51 -20.93 15.57 -14.19
CA SER A 51 -19.96 15.44 -13.10
C SER A 51 -19.10 14.21 -13.36
N PRO A 52 -17.76 14.30 -13.23
CA PRO A 52 -16.91 13.13 -13.40
C PRO A 52 -17.06 12.21 -12.19
N ALA A 53 -17.71 11.06 -12.38
CA ALA A 53 -17.65 9.94 -11.45
C ALA A 53 -16.25 9.32 -11.47
N VAL A 54 -15.70 9.00 -10.30
CA VAL A 54 -14.35 8.43 -10.17
C VAL A 54 -14.38 6.94 -10.56
N PRO A 55 -13.34 6.44 -11.24
CA PRO A 55 -13.43 5.17 -11.96
C PRO A 55 -12.89 3.96 -11.15
N ALA A 56 -13.46 2.75 -11.33
CA ALA A 56 -13.05 1.51 -10.64
C ALA A 56 -11.59 1.08 -10.96
N ALA A 57 -11.03 0.08 -10.28
CA ALA A 57 -9.62 -0.37 -10.45
C ALA A 57 -9.18 -0.65 -11.91
N GLY A 58 -10.11 -1.07 -12.79
CA GLY A 58 -9.86 -1.23 -14.23
C GLY A 58 -9.78 0.10 -15.00
N GLU A 59 -10.42 1.14 -14.50
CA GLU A 59 -10.42 2.48 -15.08
C GLU A 59 -9.30 3.37 -14.52
N GLN A 60 -8.77 3.10 -13.31
CA GLN A 60 -7.51 3.71 -12.85
C GLN A 60 -6.34 3.38 -13.80
N ARG A 61 -6.28 2.14 -14.31
CA ARG A 61 -5.35 1.75 -15.38
C ARG A 61 -5.58 2.53 -16.69
N ARG A 62 -6.81 2.96 -16.97
CA ARG A 62 -7.11 3.81 -18.13
C ARG A 62 -6.64 5.25 -17.92
N LEU A 63 -6.67 5.79 -16.69
CA LEU A 63 -6.15 7.13 -16.40
C LEU A 63 -4.64 7.22 -16.62
N LEU A 64 -3.93 6.12 -16.36
CA LEU A 64 -2.50 6.01 -16.61
C LEU A 64 -2.17 5.54 -18.04
N SER A 65 -3.15 5.45 -18.96
CA SER A 65 -2.88 5.01 -20.32
C SER A 65 -2.15 6.08 -21.12
N ARG A 66 -1.36 5.64 -22.10
CA ARG A 66 -0.68 6.53 -23.05
C ARG A 66 -1.64 7.55 -23.66
N GLU A 67 -2.84 7.13 -24.03
CA GLU A 67 -3.82 8.01 -24.67
C GLU A 67 -4.31 9.10 -23.73
N VAL A 68 -4.44 8.83 -22.43
CA VAL A 68 -4.84 9.85 -21.45
C VAL A 68 -3.69 10.78 -21.13
N LEU A 69 -2.52 10.22 -20.85
CA LEU A 69 -1.33 11.00 -20.46
C LEU A 69 -0.83 11.94 -21.58
N ASN A 70 -1.10 11.64 -22.85
CA ASN A 70 -0.73 12.52 -23.97
C ASN A 70 -1.81 13.53 -24.36
N LYS A 71 -2.97 13.59 -23.68
CA LYS A 71 -4.06 14.51 -24.05
C LYS A 71 -3.84 15.93 -23.55
N PHE A 72 -3.16 16.09 -22.42
CA PHE A 72 -2.95 17.38 -21.77
C PHE A 72 -1.69 17.35 -20.92
N ASP A 73 -1.16 18.54 -20.66
CA ASP A 73 -0.13 18.75 -19.67
C ASP A 73 -0.78 19.31 -18.41
N ALA A 74 -0.26 18.95 -17.25
CA ALA A 74 -0.72 19.47 -15.97
C ALA A 74 0.44 19.62 -15.00
N ASP A 75 0.43 20.70 -14.22
CA ASP A 75 1.30 20.87 -13.07
C ASP A 75 0.41 21.19 -11.86
N LEU A 76 0.57 20.42 -10.78
CA LEU A 76 -0.12 20.57 -9.51
C LEU A 76 0.91 20.66 -8.40
N SER A 77 0.91 21.78 -7.68
CA SER A 77 1.64 21.94 -6.43
C SER A 77 0.65 22.09 -5.28
N LEU A 78 0.86 21.34 -4.21
CA LEU A 78 0.10 21.42 -2.98
C LEU A 78 1.06 21.55 -1.80
N GLU A 79 0.82 22.55 -0.95
CA GLU A 79 1.47 22.72 0.34
C GLU A 79 0.43 22.73 1.45
N ALA A 80 0.67 21.95 2.51
CA ALA A 80 -0.18 21.87 3.69
C ALA A 80 0.63 22.09 4.95
N ARG A 81 0.27 23.13 5.72
CA ARG A 81 0.93 23.41 7.02
C ARG A 81 0.58 22.38 8.09
N GLN A 82 -0.60 21.77 7.98
CA GLN A 82 -1.04 20.69 8.84
C GLN A 82 -1.75 19.63 8.00
N VAL A 83 -1.34 18.38 8.13
CA VAL A 83 -1.95 17.19 7.53
C VAL A 83 -2.57 16.39 8.68
N THR A 84 -3.83 16.00 8.53
CA THR A 84 -4.55 15.20 9.53
C THR A 84 -5.21 13.99 8.90
N SER A 85 -5.33 12.91 9.67
CA SER A 85 -6.21 11.79 9.36
C SER A 85 -7.08 11.43 10.55
N GLY A 86 -8.38 11.67 10.44
CA GLY A 86 -9.32 11.50 11.54
C GLY A 86 -8.93 12.37 12.74
N LYS A 87 -8.50 11.71 13.82
CA LYS A 87 -8.01 12.37 15.05
C LYS A 87 -6.49 12.54 15.09
N ASP A 88 -5.78 11.96 14.13
CA ASP A 88 -4.33 11.93 14.08
C ASP A 88 -3.78 13.16 13.36
N GLU A 89 -2.73 13.75 13.92
CA GLU A 89 -1.98 14.84 13.32
C GLU A 89 -0.68 14.29 12.73
N LEU A 90 -0.53 14.39 11.41
CA LEU A 90 0.61 13.85 10.66
C LEU A 90 1.70 14.90 10.43
N GLY A 91 1.55 16.12 10.96
CA GLY A 91 2.51 17.22 10.78
C GLY A 91 2.27 18.01 9.49
N SER A 92 3.30 18.35 8.71
CA SER A 92 3.16 19.13 7.46
C SER A 92 3.34 18.26 6.22
N GLY A 93 2.95 18.74 5.06
CA GLY A 93 3.17 18.00 3.82
C GLY A 93 3.23 18.86 2.57
N SER A 94 3.85 18.31 1.54
CA SER A 94 3.89 18.90 0.21
C SER A 94 3.77 17.82 -0.87
N LEU A 95 3.25 18.19 -2.03
CA LEU A 95 3.04 17.31 -3.16
C LEU A 95 3.28 18.10 -4.45
N GLN A 96 4.13 17.58 -5.33
CA GLN A 96 4.28 18.11 -6.69
C GLN A 96 3.99 17.00 -7.70
N LEU A 97 2.90 17.17 -8.45
CA LEU A 97 2.50 16.27 -9.53
C LEU A 97 2.62 17.01 -10.86
N SER A 98 3.32 16.42 -11.82
CA SER A 98 3.46 16.94 -13.18
C SER A 98 3.10 15.88 -14.21
N LEU A 99 2.49 16.34 -15.29
CA LEU A 99 2.22 15.60 -16.51
C LEU A 99 2.71 16.47 -17.66
N GLN A 100 3.82 16.09 -18.29
CA GLN A 100 4.41 16.86 -19.39
C GLN A 100 4.84 15.91 -20.49
N ASP A 101 4.36 16.12 -21.71
CA ASP A 101 4.71 15.30 -22.89
C ASP A 101 4.52 13.79 -22.64
N GLY A 102 3.46 13.41 -21.92
CA GLY A 102 3.14 12.02 -21.59
C GLY A 102 3.98 11.40 -20.47
N ARG A 103 4.86 12.18 -19.82
CA ARG A 103 5.55 11.81 -18.56
C ARG A 103 4.72 12.26 -17.38
N LEU A 104 4.20 11.31 -16.60
CA LEU A 104 3.65 11.56 -15.27
C LEU A 104 4.77 11.47 -14.24
N ALA A 105 4.91 12.46 -13.37
CA ALA A 105 5.87 12.44 -12.28
C ALA A 105 5.27 13.03 -11.00
N LEU A 106 5.49 12.35 -9.89
CA LEU A 106 5.25 12.82 -8.53
C LEU A 106 6.62 13.01 -7.88
N SER A 107 7.04 14.25 -7.63
CA SER A 107 8.35 14.51 -7.03
C SER A 107 8.47 15.94 -6.45
N PRO A 108 8.54 16.11 -5.12
CA PRO A 108 8.30 15.11 -4.08
C PRO A 108 6.81 14.99 -3.70
N LEU A 109 6.42 13.83 -3.17
CA LEU A 109 5.42 13.76 -2.10
C LEU A 109 6.17 13.67 -0.77
N GLN A 110 5.94 14.63 0.11
CA GLN A 110 6.57 14.69 1.43
C GLN A 110 5.52 14.87 2.53
N ILE A 111 5.69 14.13 3.63
CA ILE A 111 4.96 14.36 4.89
C ILE A 111 5.99 14.37 6.02
N ASP A 112 6.09 15.48 6.73
CA ASP A 112 6.97 15.65 7.89
C ASP A 112 6.19 15.33 9.16
N THR A 113 6.39 14.14 9.72
CA THR A 113 5.69 13.68 10.92
C THR A 113 6.50 13.95 12.19
N PRO A 114 5.86 14.00 13.36
CA PRO A 114 6.59 14.00 14.62
C PRO A 114 7.42 12.71 14.77
N GLY A 115 8.75 12.83 14.70
CA GLY A 115 9.68 11.72 14.91
C GLY A 115 10.16 11.02 13.64
N GLY A 116 9.67 11.40 12.45
CA GLY A 116 10.01 10.73 11.20
C GLY A 116 9.51 11.49 9.97
N GLY A 117 9.28 10.77 8.87
CA GLY A 117 8.72 11.36 7.67
C GLY A 117 8.48 10.37 6.54
N VAL A 118 7.74 10.82 5.54
CA VAL A 118 7.43 10.09 4.31
C VAL A 118 7.96 10.91 3.16
N ASN A 119 8.76 10.30 2.28
CA ASN A 119 9.22 10.86 1.03
C ASN A 119 8.96 9.86 -0.08
N VAL A 120 8.27 10.28 -1.14
CA VAL A 120 7.96 9.43 -2.30
C VAL A 120 8.20 10.22 -3.58
N ASP A 121 8.97 9.61 -4.47
CA ASP A 121 9.16 10.03 -5.84
C ASP A 121 8.67 8.92 -6.77
N MET A 122 7.88 9.26 -7.79
CA MET A 122 7.40 8.32 -8.79
C MET A 122 7.49 8.97 -10.18
N SER A 123 7.85 8.20 -11.19
CA SER A 123 7.75 8.61 -12.58
C SER A 123 7.25 7.48 -13.47
N LEU A 124 6.48 7.86 -14.49
CA LEU A 124 5.91 6.96 -15.48
C LEU A 124 5.92 7.67 -16.83
N LEU A 125 6.63 7.11 -17.81
CA LEU A 125 6.68 7.63 -19.17
C LEU A 125 6.39 6.52 -20.17
N HIS A 126 5.46 6.76 -21.09
CA HIS A 126 5.26 5.93 -22.27
C HIS A 126 6.19 6.38 -23.40
N ARG A 127 7.18 5.55 -23.76
CA ARG A 127 8.14 5.85 -24.82
C ARG A 127 8.46 4.62 -25.67
N ASP A 128 8.44 4.80 -26.99
CA ASP A 128 8.88 3.78 -27.96
C ASP A 128 8.21 2.40 -27.81
N GLY A 129 6.94 2.40 -27.35
CA GLY A 129 6.16 1.17 -27.12
C GLY A 129 6.38 0.51 -25.75
N ASN A 130 7.19 1.11 -24.89
CA ASN A 130 7.41 0.69 -23.51
C ASN A 130 6.93 1.74 -22.52
N ILE A 131 6.86 1.33 -21.26
CA ILE A 131 6.63 2.13 -20.07
C ILE A 131 7.95 2.10 -19.29
N ASP A 132 8.53 3.28 -19.13
CA ASP A 132 9.62 3.56 -18.21
C ASP A 132 9.00 3.98 -16.87
N PHE A 133 9.13 3.12 -15.85
CA PHE A 133 8.55 3.31 -14.53
C PHE A 133 9.64 3.30 -13.47
N ALA A 134 9.59 4.29 -12.58
CA ALA A 134 10.45 4.35 -11.42
C ALA A 134 9.65 4.82 -10.19
N VAL A 135 9.91 4.22 -9.04
CA VAL A 135 9.44 4.72 -7.74
C VAL A 135 10.55 4.58 -6.71
N THR A 136 10.75 5.63 -5.92
CA THR A 136 11.55 5.62 -4.70
C THR A 136 10.65 6.05 -3.55
N ALA A 137 10.60 5.27 -2.48
CA ALA A 137 9.87 5.61 -1.28
C ALA A 137 10.74 5.39 -0.05
N ASN A 138 10.87 6.43 0.76
CA ASN A 138 11.55 6.40 2.04
C ASN A 138 10.60 6.86 3.13
N ILE A 139 10.25 5.95 4.03
CA ILE A 139 9.42 6.19 5.21
C ILE A 139 10.28 5.89 6.41
N ASP A 140 10.44 6.87 7.30
CA ASP A 140 11.22 6.74 8.52
C ASP A 140 10.32 6.97 9.74
N HIS A 141 10.39 6.07 10.72
CA HIS A 141 9.67 6.16 12.00
C HIS A 141 8.20 6.61 11.92
N PHE A 142 7.45 6.12 10.94
CA PHE A 142 6.05 6.49 10.76
C PHE A 142 5.14 5.71 11.71
N ASP A 143 4.22 6.39 12.40
CA ASP A 143 3.19 5.74 13.21
C ASP A 143 2.17 5.03 12.31
N TYR A 144 2.37 3.72 12.09
CA TYR A 144 1.44 2.94 11.26
C TYR A 144 0.07 2.76 11.93
N GLY A 145 -0.06 3.08 13.22
CA GLY A 145 -1.35 3.16 13.92
C GLY A 145 -2.31 4.15 13.27
N VAL A 146 -1.80 5.20 12.61
CA VAL A 146 -2.62 6.11 11.80
C VAL A 146 -3.34 5.35 10.67
N LEU A 147 -2.65 4.40 10.02
CA LEU A 147 -3.26 3.56 8.97
C LEU A 147 -4.24 2.56 9.56
N ALA A 148 -3.89 1.93 10.69
CA ALA A 148 -4.77 0.99 11.38
C ALA A 148 -6.10 1.66 11.77
N ARG A 149 -6.04 2.87 12.35
CA ARG A 149 -7.21 3.65 12.77
C ARG A 149 -8.08 4.15 11.62
N ARG A 150 -7.56 4.21 10.40
CA ARG A 150 -8.39 4.46 9.20
C ARG A 150 -9.26 3.26 8.82
N VAL A 151 -8.83 2.04 9.16
CA VAL A 151 -9.61 0.83 8.89
C VAL A 151 -10.55 0.52 10.06
N ASP A 152 -10.03 0.51 11.29
CA ASP A 152 -10.81 0.39 12.52
C ASP A 152 -10.53 1.59 13.44
N PRO A 153 -11.41 2.60 13.48
CA PRO A 153 -11.23 3.78 14.33
C PRO A 153 -11.12 3.50 15.83
N ALA A 154 -11.57 2.33 16.29
CA ALA A 154 -11.54 1.92 17.69
C ALA A 154 -10.26 1.16 18.09
N THR A 155 -9.42 0.77 17.11
CA THR A 155 -8.19 0.02 17.39
C THR A 155 -7.19 0.85 18.21
N ASP A 156 -6.47 0.16 19.08
CA ASP A 156 -5.33 0.67 19.84
C ASP A 156 -3.99 0.22 19.24
N MET A 157 -4.01 -0.36 18.03
CA MET A 157 -2.82 -0.70 17.28
C MET A 157 -2.00 0.54 16.95
N GLY A 158 -0.69 0.42 17.15
CA GLY A 158 0.26 1.50 16.92
C GLY A 158 1.68 0.97 16.85
N GLY A 159 2.63 1.88 16.94
CA GLY A 159 4.06 1.58 16.83
C GLY A 159 4.64 2.19 15.56
N VAL A 160 5.94 1.98 15.35
CA VAL A 160 6.68 2.65 14.28
C VAL A 160 7.07 1.69 13.17
N MET A 161 6.92 2.15 11.93
CA MET A 161 7.41 1.46 10.76
C MET A 161 8.44 2.28 10.00
N SER A 162 9.31 1.60 9.27
CA SER A 162 10.20 2.20 8.30
C SER A 162 10.21 1.38 7.01
N LEU A 163 10.31 2.06 5.89
CA LEU A 163 10.23 1.48 4.55
C LEU A 163 11.24 2.18 3.65
N ASP A 164 12.04 1.41 2.93
CA ASP A 164 12.93 1.90 1.89
C ASP A 164 12.75 1.04 0.65
N VAL A 165 12.18 1.64 -0.40
CA VAL A 165 11.80 0.96 -1.64
C VAL A 165 12.41 1.70 -2.81
N VAL A 166 13.05 0.95 -3.69
CA VAL A 166 13.42 1.40 -5.03
C VAL A 166 12.91 0.36 -6.01
N VAL A 167 12.15 0.81 -7.00
CA VAL A 167 11.70 -0.03 -8.11
C VAL A 167 11.91 0.74 -9.40
N GLU A 168 12.67 0.13 -10.31
CA GLU A 168 12.88 0.62 -11.68
C GLU A 168 12.49 -0.49 -12.66
N SER A 169 11.73 -0.15 -13.69
CA SER A 169 11.25 -1.12 -14.67
C SER A 169 11.08 -0.50 -16.04
N MET A 170 11.39 -1.29 -17.07
CA MET A 170 10.96 -1.04 -18.44
C MET A 170 10.09 -2.19 -18.92
N ALA A 171 8.82 -1.91 -19.23
CA ALA A 171 7.83 -2.93 -19.56
C ALA A 171 6.95 -2.52 -20.75
N SER A 172 6.45 -3.48 -21.54
CA SER A 172 5.56 -3.19 -22.66
C SER A 172 4.13 -2.80 -22.22
N GLU A 173 3.75 -3.17 -21.00
CA GLU A 173 2.43 -2.91 -20.42
C GLU A 173 2.50 -2.80 -18.90
N MET A 174 1.47 -2.18 -18.30
CA MET A 174 1.41 -1.94 -16.85
C MET A 174 1.50 -3.22 -16.03
N ALA A 175 0.86 -4.30 -16.50
CA ALA A 175 0.86 -5.59 -15.80
C ALA A 175 2.25 -6.24 -15.74
N ALA A 176 3.15 -5.89 -16.67
CA ALA A 176 4.49 -6.45 -16.77
C ALA A 176 5.56 -5.62 -16.03
N ILE A 177 5.18 -4.54 -15.32
CA ILE A 177 6.14 -3.69 -14.59
C ILE A 177 6.90 -4.52 -13.55
N MET A 178 6.19 -5.17 -12.62
CA MET A 178 6.86 -5.91 -11.55
C MET A 178 7.64 -7.13 -12.06
N ALA A 179 7.19 -7.76 -13.15
CA ALA A 179 7.91 -8.88 -13.78
C ALA A 179 9.25 -8.46 -14.41
N ASN A 180 9.45 -7.18 -14.73
CA ASN A 180 10.70 -6.66 -15.30
C ASN A 180 11.50 -5.78 -14.33
N ALA A 181 11.01 -5.66 -13.09
CA ALA A 181 11.50 -4.68 -12.14
C ALA A 181 12.86 -5.07 -11.53
N ASN A 182 13.62 -4.04 -11.15
CA ASN A 182 14.87 -4.14 -10.39
C ASN A 182 14.84 -3.15 -9.23
N GLY A 183 15.60 -3.44 -8.18
CA GLY A 183 15.76 -2.55 -7.01
C GLY A 183 15.74 -3.31 -5.69
N HIS A 184 15.02 -2.80 -4.70
CA HIS A 184 14.93 -3.40 -3.37
C HIS A 184 13.66 -3.01 -2.61
N PHE A 185 13.36 -3.81 -1.59
CA PHE A 185 12.31 -3.56 -0.62
C PHE A 185 12.85 -3.88 0.77
N ASP A 186 13.07 -2.85 1.56
CA ASP A 186 13.51 -2.95 2.95
C ASP A 186 12.40 -2.40 3.86
N PHE A 187 11.98 -3.17 4.86
CA PHE A 187 10.89 -2.87 5.77
C PHE A 187 11.27 -3.24 7.20
N ALA A 188 10.94 -2.36 8.14
CA ALA A 188 11.07 -2.62 9.57
C ALA A 188 9.79 -2.20 10.30
N LEU A 189 9.40 -2.97 11.30
CA LEU A 189 8.23 -2.71 12.14
C LEU A 189 8.59 -2.95 13.59
N LEU A 190 8.27 -1.99 14.45
CA LEU A 190 8.26 -2.11 15.90
C LEU A 190 6.82 -1.85 16.35
N PRO A 191 5.98 -2.91 16.45
CA PRO A 191 4.57 -2.71 16.69
C PRO A 191 4.23 -2.60 18.17
N GLU A 192 3.10 -1.96 18.45
CA GLU A 192 2.37 -1.90 19.71
C GLU A 192 0.96 -2.43 19.46
N ASN A 193 0.48 -3.36 20.32
CA ASN A 193 -0.84 -3.99 20.20
C ASN A 193 -1.12 -4.57 18.79
N PHE A 194 -0.13 -5.26 18.20
CA PHE A 194 -0.26 -5.83 16.86
C PHE A 194 -1.41 -6.85 16.80
N SER A 195 -2.32 -6.66 15.85
CA SER A 195 -3.40 -7.60 15.56
C SER A 195 -3.54 -7.78 14.06
N ALA A 196 -3.81 -9.01 13.67
CA ALA A 196 -4.07 -9.37 12.28
C ALA A 196 -5.41 -8.84 11.76
N GLU A 197 -6.37 -8.61 12.64
CA GLU A 197 -7.78 -8.44 12.28
C GLU A 197 -8.08 -7.10 11.60
N VAL A 198 -7.17 -6.12 11.72
CA VAL A 198 -7.40 -4.74 11.28
C VAL A 198 -7.09 -4.53 9.79
N PHE A 199 -6.27 -5.36 9.14
CA PHE A 199 -5.88 -5.13 7.75
C PHE A 199 -6.37 -6.24 6.82
N ASP A 200 -7.39 -5.94 6.00
CA ASP A 200 -7.82 -6.80 4.89
C ASP A 200 -6.88 -6.64 3.67
N MET A 201 -5.61 -6.99 3.88
CA MET A 201 -4.58 -6.99 2.84
C MET A 201 -3.96 -8.37 2.78
N TRP A 202 -3.84 -8.95 1.58
CA TRP A 202 -3.27 -10.29 1.40
C TRP A 202 -1.89 -10.45 2.07
N ALA A 203 -1.05 -9.41 2.01
CA ALA A 203 0.27 -9.41 2.62
C ALA A 203 0.22 -9.38 4.17
N VAL A 204 -0.73 -8.64 4.74
CA VAL A 204 -0.89 -8.60 6.20
C VAL A 204 -1.55 -9.88 6.71
N ASN A 205 -2.52 -10.42 5.98
CA ASN A 205 -3.11 -11.73 6.23
C ASN A 205 -2.04 -12.83 6.20
N LEU A 206 -1.08 -12.74 5.27
CA LEU A 206 0.07 -13.64 5.19
C LEU A 206 1.01 -13.52 6.42
N ILE A 207 1.38 -12.28 6.80
CA ILE A 207 2.22 -12.03 7.98
C ILE A 207 1.54 -12.55 9.25
N SER A 208 0.24 -12.28 9.40
CA SER A 208 -0.58 -12.80 10.48
C SER A 208 -0.58 -14.32 10.52
N ALA A 209 -0.92 -14.98 9.40
CA ALA A 209 -1.01 -16.42 9.32
C ALA A 209 0.34 -17.09 9.65
N ILE A 210 1.45 -16.48 9.21
CA ILE A 210 2.80 -16.90 9.61
C ILE A 210 3.01 -16.71 11.11
N ALA A 211 2.70 -15.53 11.66
CA ALA A 211 2.92 -15.21 13.06
C ALA A 211 2.13 -16.17 13.98
N THR A 212 0.86 -16.42 13.69
CA THR A 212 0.00 -17.35 14.44
C THR A 212 0.51 -18.79 14.37
N GLU A 213 1.01 -19.25 13.22
CA GLU A 213 1.57 -20.61 13.13
C GLU A 213 2.93 -20.74 13.82
N VAL A 214 3.74 -19.68 13.79
CA VAL A 214 5.05 -19.60 14.46
C VAL A 214 4.92 -19.54 15.98
N ASP A 215 3.93 -18.80 16.47
CA ASP A 215 3.71 -18.54 17.90
C ASP A 215 2.23 -18.66 18.25
N LYS A 216 1.83 -19.85 18.71
CA LYS A 216 0.42 -20.23 18.95
C LYS A 216 -0.12 -19.79 20.31
N ASP A 217 0.72 -19.17 21.13
CA ASP A 217 0.33 -18.67 22.45
C ASP A 217 -0.22 -17.25 22.32
N GLU A 218 -1.48 -17.06 22.68
CA GLU A 218 -2.19 -15.79 22.61
C GLU A 218 -1.56 -14.68 23.48
N ALA A 219 -0.70 -15.04 24.44
CA ALA A 219 0.05 -14.08 25.25
C ALA A 219 1.40 -13.67 24.63
N SER A 220 1.78 -14.22 23.47
CA SER A 220 3.01 -13.83 22.79
C SER A 220 2.79 -12.58 21.94
N GLU A 221 3.69 -11.61 22.08
CA GLU A 221 3.64 -10.34 21.36
C GLU A 221 4.76 -10.31 20.32
N VAL A 222 4.49 -9.68 19.18
CA VAL A 222 5.52 -9.39 18.17
C VAL A 222 6.30 -8.16 18.63
N ASN A 223 7.60 -8.31 18.88
CA ASN A 223 8.47 -7.20 19.30
C ASN A 223 9.00 -6.42 18.10
N CYS A 224 9.40 -7.13 17.03
CA CYS A 224 9.82 -6.49 15.79
C CYS A 224 9.76 -7.42 14.57
N ILE A 225 9.69 -6.80 13.40
CA ILE A 225 9.82 -7.45 12.09
C ILE A 225 10.84 -6.67 11.28
N VAL A 226 11.76 -7.38 10.62
CA VAL A 226 12.73 -6.81 9.68
C VAL A 226 12.74 -7.67 8.42
N VAL A 227 12.51 -7.05 7.28
CA VAL A 227 12.50 -7.68 5.96
C VAL A 227 13.37 -6.85 5.03
N ARG A 228 14.31 -7.49 4.34
CA ARG A 228 15.18 -6.87 3.35
C ARG A 228 15.26 -7.77 2.15
N LEU A 229 14.84 -7.25 1.00
CA LEU A 229 14.68 -8.03 -0.22
C LEU A 229 15.39 -7.34 -1.38
N GLY A 230 16.08 -8.13 -2.20
CA GLY A 230 16.62 -7.66 -3.48
C GLY A 230 15.66 -8.01 -4.61
N LEU A 231 15.40 -7.06 -5.50
CA LEU A 231 14.59 -7.25 -6.69
C LEU A 231 15.49 -7.23 -7.92
N GLU A 232 15.54 -8.34 -8.65
CA GLU A 232 16.31 -8.45 -9.88
C GLU A 232 15.48 -9.17 -10.95
N ALA A 233 15.22 -8.48 -12.07
CA ALA A 233 14.43 -8.99 -13.18
C ALA A 233 13.11 -9.67 -12.75
N GLY A 234 12.37 -9.01 -11.86
CA GLY A 234 11.09 -9.51 -11.33
C GLY A 234 11.18 -10.65 -10.32
N LEU A 235 12.38 -11.04 -9.88
CA LEU A 235 12.58 -11.97 -8.78
C LEU A 235 12.95 -11.19 -7.51
N LEU A 236 12.13 -11.30 -6.47
CA LEU A 236 12.34 -10.70 -5.16
C LEU A 236 12.85 -11.77 -4.20
N THR A 237 14.11 -11.64 -3.75
CA THR A 237 14.80 -12.66 -2.94
C THR A 237 15.26 -12.10 -1.60
N GLU A 238 15.34 -12.95 -0.57
CA GLU A 238 15.75 -12.49 0.75
C GLU A 238 17.21 -12.05 0.81
N LYS A 239 17.45 -10.89 1.43
CA LYS A 239 18.76 -10.50 1.98
C LYS A 239 18.78 -10.67 3.50
N ALA A 240 17.68 -10.36 4.16
CA ALA A 240 17.46 -10.62 5.57
C ALA A 240 15.97 -10.68 5.89
N VAL A 241 15.52 -11.71 6.60
CA VAL A 241 14.15 -11.78 7.14
C VAL A 241 14.25 -12.24 8.58
N PHE A 242 13.73 -11.42 9.48
CA PHE A 242 13.76 -11.66 10.91
C PHE A 242 12.47 -11.18 11.57
N MET A 243 11.97 -11.98 12.50
CA MET A 243 10.86 -11.60 13.39
C MET A 243 11.21 -12.01 14.81
N ASP A 244 10.96 -11.12 15.76
CA ASP A 244 11.13 -11.37 17.18
C ASP A 244 9.78 -11.31 17.87
N THR A 245 9.51 -12.32 18.71
CA THR A 245 8.33 -12.35 19.59
C THR A 245 8.74 -12.55 21.03
N THR A 246 7.82 -12.45 21.97
CA THR A 246 8.06 -12.77 23.40
C THR A 246 8.66 -14.16 23.58
N GLN A 247 8.29 -15.13 22.76
CA GLN A 247 8.66 -16.54 22.95
C GLN A 247 9.68 -17.06 21.93
N MET A 248 9.72 -16.46 20.74
CA MET A 248 10.45 -16.98 19.58
C MET A 248 11.35 -15.92 18.95
N SER A 249 12.38 -16.41 18.27
CA SER A 249 13.14 -15.67 17.26
C SER A 249 13.01 -16.42 15.95
N VAL A 250 12.73 -15.73 14.86
CA VAL A 250 12.33 -16.35 13.59
C VAL A 250 13.23 -15.82 12.49
N ALA A 251 13.87 -16.71 11.76
CA ALA A 251 14.59 -16.37 10.53
C ALA A 251 13.77 -16.85 9.32
N GLY A 252 13.75 -16.06 8.26
CA GLY A 252 12.99 -16.36 7.06
C GLY A 252 13.85 -16.51 5.81
N LYS A 253 13.31 -17.24 4.83
CA LYS A 253 13.67 -17.16 3.41
C LYS A 253 12.44 -16.78 2.62
N VAL A 254 12.63 -15.97 1.59
CA VAL A 254 11.54 -15.39 0.78
C VAL A 254 12.00 -15.34 -0.65
N ASP A 255 11.31 -16.08 -1.50
CA ASP A 255 11.42 -16.01 -2.95
C ASP A 255 10.03 -15.66 -3.51
N ILE A 256 9.91 -14.52 -4.19
CA ILE A 256 8.69 -14.10 -4.88
C ILE A 256 9.04 -13.83 -6.34
N ASP A 257 8.41 -14.57 -7.24
CA ASP A 257 8.60 -14.45 -8.68
C ASP A 257 7.39 -13.71 -9.28
N PHE A 258 7.58 -12.45 -9.69
CA PHE A 258 6.53 -11.66 -10.33
C PHE A 258 6.25 -12.07 -11.78
N THR A 259 7.15 -12.83 -12.41
CA THR A 259 6.96 -13.37 -13.76
C THR A 259 6.10 -14.62 -13.74
N ALA A 260 6.37 -15.53 -12.79
CA ALA A 260 5.58 -16.74 -12.58
C ALA A 260 4.34 -16.50 -11.68
N GLN A 261 4.28 -15.35 -11.01
CA GLN A 261 3.29 -15.03 -9.97
C GLN A 261 3.29 -16.05 -8.83
N GLU A 262 4.49 -16.48 -8.41
CA GLU A 262 4.70 -17.50 -7.39
C GLU A 262 5.32 -16.93 -6.12
N ILE A 263 4.95 -17.50 -4.98
CA ILE A 263 5.48 -17.18 -3.66
C ILE A 263 6.04 -18.46 -3.05
N ASP A 264 7.24 -18.41 -2.49
CA ASP A 264 7.80 -19.44 -1.60
C ASP A 264 8.45 -18.74 -0.40
N ILE A 265 7.91 -19.00 0.79
CA ILE A 265 8.42 -18.45 2.04
C ILE A 265 8.66 -19.59 3.01
N LEU A 266 9.82 -19.60 3.65
CA LEU A 266 10.14 -20.53 4.73
C LEU A 266 10.53 -19.76 5.98
N MET A 267 9.76 -19.91 7.04
CA MET A 267 10.02 -19.31 8.34
C MET A 267 10.48 -20.40 9.31
N ALA A 268 11.65 -20.20 9.91
CA ALA A 268 12.27 -21.12 10.84
C ALA A 268 12.30 -20.49 12.24
N PRO A 269 11.30 -20.79 13.09
CA PRO A 269 11.27 -20.28 14.45
C PRO A 269 12.25 -21.04 15.34
N LYS A 270 12.78 -20.34 16.35
CA LYS A 270 13.62 -20.87 17.41
C LYS A 270 13.13 -20.32 18.74
N ALA A 271 12.75 -21.22 19.64
CA ALA A 271 12.27 -20.84 20.96
C ALA A 271 13.39 -20.23 21.82
N LYS A 272 13.03 -19.18 22.56
CA LYS A 272 13.87 -18.51 23.55
C LYS A 272 13.91 -19.27 24.89
N ARG A 273 12.87 -20.05 25.19
CA ARG A 273 12.73 -20.85 26.41
C ARG A 273 12.48 -22.35 26.10
N PRO A 274 13.00 -23.29 26.92
CA PRO A 274 12.87 -24.73 26.65
C PRO A 274 11.44 -25.25 26.58
N GLU A 275 10.51 -24.65 27.33
CA GLU A 275 9.10 -25.04 27.36
C GLU A 275 8.38 -24.90 26.00
N PHE A 276 8.91 -24.10 25.07
CA PHE A 276 8.33 -23.90 23.74
C PHE A 276 9.11 -24.60 22.61
N PHE A 277 10.11 -25.44 22.91
CA PHE A 277 10.86 -26.14 21.85
C PHE A 277 9.99 -27.03 20.96
N SER A 278 8.89 -27.58 21.48
CA SER A 278 7.94 -28.35 20.68
C SER A 278 7.12 -27.51 19.70
N LEU A 279 7.04 -26.19 19.91
CA LEU A 279 6.28 -25.26 19.06
C LEU A 279 7.13 -24.66 17.93
N ALA A 280 8.47 -24.77 18.00
CA ALA A 280 9.40 -24.25 17.02
C ALA A 280 9.45 -25.08 15.71
N THR A 281 8.29 -25.28 15.08
CA THR A 281 8.18 -26.02 13.82
C THR A 281 8.24 -25.05 12.65
N PRO A 282 9.08 -25.31 11.62
CA PRO A 282 9.13 -24.45 10.45
C PRO A 282 7.77 -24.31 9.74
N VAL A 283 7.46 -23.08 9.34
CA VAL A 283 6.26 -22.74 8.58
C VAL A 283 6.68 -22.47 7.15
N LYS A 284 5.96 -23.05 6.18
CA LYS A 284 6.16 -22.81 4.76
C LYS A 284 4.89 -22.21 4.15
N VAL A 285 5.08 -21.20 3.32
CA VAL A 285 4.04 -20.64 2.46
C VAL A 285 4.46 -20.92 1.03
N HIS A 286 3.53 -21.45 0.24
CA HIS A 286 3.79 -21.67 -1.18
C HIS A 286 2.49 -21.61 -1.99
N GLY A 287 2.58 -21.06 -3.19
CA GLY A 287 1.50 -21.03 -4.18
C GLY A 287 1.63 -19.86 -5.12
N SER A 288 0.52 -19.51 -5.77
CA SER A 288 0.44 -18.34 -6.65
C SER A 288 -0.08 -17.11 -5.90
N PHE A 289 -0.05 -15.95 -6.54
CA PHE A 289 -0.58 -14.70 -5.95
C PHE A 289 -2.09 -14.76 -5.68
N ASP A 290 -2.83 -15.54 -6.48
CA ASP A 290 -4.28 -15.71 -6.34
C ASP A 290 -4.66 -16.89 -5.43
N ASP A 291 -3.73 -17.82 -5.18
CA ASP A 291 -3.96 -19.04 -4.39
C ASP A 291 -2.65 -19.53 -3.75
N PHE A 292 -2.43 -19.15 -2.49
CA PHE A 292 -1.30 -19.63 -1.69
C PHE A 292 -1.77 -20.28 -0.39
N GLY A 293 -1.09 -21.35 0.01
CA GLY A 293 -1.34 -22.05 1.27
C GLY A 293 -0.28 -21.75 2.32
N VAL A 294 -0.69 -21.59 3.57
CA VAL A 294 0.20 -21.54 4.75
C VAL A 294 0.14 -22.88 5.47
N GLY A 295 1.29 -23.53 5.69
CA GLY A 295 1.34 -24.84 6.33
C GLY A 295 2.65 -25.17 7.03
N VAL A 296 2.61 -26.18 7.90
CA VAL A 296 3.78 -26.64 8.65
C VAL A 296 4.69 -27.48 7.74
N SER A 297 5.97 -27.12 7.67
CA SER A 297 6.94 -27.82 6.84
C SER A 297 7.67 -28.91 7.62
N LYS A 298 7.74 -30.11 7.03
CA LYS A 298 8.56 -31.22 7.54
C LYS A 298 10.03 -31.04 7.15
N VAL A 299 10.62 -29.87 7.39
CA VAL A 299 12.08 -29.73 7.26
C VAL A 299 12.69 -30.39 8.48
N ARG A 300 13.48 -31.45 8.28
CA ARG A 300 14.32 -31.99 9.35
C ARG A 300 15.30 -30.89 9.76
N ALA A 301 15.19 -30.42 11.00
CA ALA A 301 16.21 -29.56 11.61
C ALA A 301 17.58 -30.20 11.36
N ALA A 302 18.43 -29.51 10.59
CA ALA A 302 19.82 -29.89 10.45
C ALA A 302 20.43 -29.79 11.84
N ARG A 303 20.82 -30.94 12.39
CA ARG A 303 21.56 -30.98 13.66
C ARG A 303 22.88 -30.25 13.45
N SER A 304 23.04 -29.09 14.11
CA SER A 304 24.34 -28.46 14.35
C SER A 304 25.18 -29.34 15.26
#